data_AF-A0A4P7C4R2-F1
#
_entry.id   AF-A0A4P7C4R2-F1
#
_cell.length_a   1.000
_cell.length_b   1.000
_cell.length_c   1.000
_cell.angle_alpha   90.00
_cell.angle_beta   90.00
_cell.angle_gamma   90.00
#
_symmetry.space_group_name_H-M   'P 1'
#
loop_
_entity.id
_entity.type
_entity.pdbx_description
1 polymer ?
#
loop_
_entity_poly.entity_id
_entity_poly.type
_entity_poly.pdbx_seq_one_letter_code
_entity_poly.pdbx_strand_id
1 'polypeptide(L)'
;MKVAPGLDYQVFAFNGQVPGPLIHVREGDDVIVHVVNNTSLNHTIHWHGIYQINNWRNDGVPEVTQNAIEAGETFTYHWKAEKTGTLWYHCHVNVNEHVGIRGMWGPIVVDPKEPAELEI
;
A
#
# COMPACT_ATOMS: atom_id res chain seq x y z
N MET A 1 11.94 3.32 15.16
CA MET A 1 12.81 2.86 14.07
C MET A 1 14.02 3.79 13.99
N LYS A 2 15.24 3.24 13.91
CA LYS A 2 16.45 4.06 13.76
C LYS A 2 16.59 4.51 12.31
N VAL A 3 16.55 5.83 12.08
CA VAL A 3 16.62 6.43 10.73
C VAL A 3 18.05 6.89 10.43
N ALA A 4 18.70 7.51 11.40
CA ALA A 4 20.09 7.97 11.32
C ALA A 4 20.77 7.85 12.69
N PRO A 5 22.11 8.00 12.79
CA PRO A 5 22.78 8.11 14.08
C PRO A 5 22.17 9.23 14.92
N GLY A 6 21.68 8.88 16.12
CA GLY A 6 21.02 9.83 17.04
C GLY A 6 19.58 10.20 16.68
N LEU A 7 18.98 9.59 15.65
CA LEU A 7 17.60 9.85 15.23
C LEU A 7 16.80 8.54 15.19
N ASP A 8 16.04 8.32 16.26
CA ASP A 8 14.98 7.32 16.32
C ASP A 8 13.64 7.99 16.04
N TYR A 9 12.83 7.37 15.18
CA TYR A 9 11.54 7.90 14.75
C TYR A 9 10.41 6.92 15.04
N GLN A 10 9.24 7.46 15.43
CA GLN A 10 8.01 6.69 15.60
C GLN A 10 7.25 6.64 14.26
N VAL A 11 6.90 5.44 13.83
CA VAL A 11 6.36 5.14 12.50
C VAL A 11 5.13 4.23 12.61
N PHE A 12 4.28 4.23 11.59
CA PHE A 12 3.16 3.30 11.45
C PHE A 12 3.49 2.29 10.35
N ALA A 13 4.47 1.45 10.64
CA ALA A 13 5.09 0.58 9.66
C ALA A 13 4.19 -0.62 9.28
N PHE A 14 3.95 -0.82 7.98
CA PHE A 14 3.31 -2.05 7.50
C PHE A 14 4.16 -3.26 7.86
N ASN A 15 3.57 -4.26 8.52
CA ASN A 15 4.26 -5.42 9.11
C ASN A 15 5.49 -5.06 9.96
N GLY A 16 5.47 -3.90 10.63
CA GLY A 16 6.55 -3.48 11.53
C GLY A 16 7.85 -3.06 10.82
N GLN A 17 7.85 -2.90 9.50
CA GLN A 17 9.01 -2.47 8.72
C GLN A 17 8.74 -1.27 7.81
N VAL A 18 9.77 -0.44 7.63
CA VAL A 18 9.80 0.62 6.60
C VAL A 18 11.11 0.41 5.81
N PRO A 19 11.06 0.22 4.48
CA PRO A 19 9.85 0.14 3.64
C PRO A 19 8.93 -1.01 4.05
N GLY A 20 7.63 -0.88 3.77
CA GLY A 20 6.67 -1.97 3.93
C GLY A 20 7.04 -3.20 3.07
N PRO A 21 6.40 -4.36 3.30
CA PRO A 21 6.66 -5.58 2.53
C PRO A 21 6.55 -5.39 1.02
N LEU A 22 7.43 -6.04 0.26
CA LEU A 22 7.29 -6.13 -1.18
C LEU A 22 6.06 -6.98 -1.54
N ILE A 23 5.17 -6.40 -2.34
CA ILE A 23 4.13 -7.15 -3.06
C ILE A 23 4.63 -7.37 -4.47
N HIS A 24 4.94 -8.61 -4.83
CA HIS A 24 5.39 -8.98 -6.17
C HIS A 24 4.43 -9.99 -6.77
N VAL A 25 3.75 -9.59 -7.84
CA VAL A 25 2.71 -10.37 -8.52
C VAL A 25 2.92 -10.31 -10.03
N ARG A 26 2.16 -11.09 -10.78
CA ARG A 26 2.14 -11.07 -12.24
C ARG A 26 0.91 -10.36 -12.76
N GLU A 27 1.03 -9.82 -13.97
CA GLU A 27 -0.08 -9.19 -14.67
C GLU A 27 -1.30 -10.13 -14.75
N GLY A 28 -2.44 -9.63 -14.30
CA GLY A 28 -3.72 -10.33 -14.29
C GLY A 28 -3.99 -11.18 -13.05
N ASP A 29 -3.06 -11.27 -12.10
CA ASP A 29 -3.31 -11.93 -10.81
C ASP A 29 -4.45 -11.22 -10.05
N ASP A 30 -5.31 -12.01 -9.40
CA ASP A 30 -6.30 -11.54 -8.43
C ASP A 30 -5.64 -11.49 -7.04
N VAL A 31 -5.48 -10.28 -6.51
CA VAL A 31 -4.75 -10.03 -5.27
C VAL A 31 -5.73 -9.71 -4.15
N ILE A 32 -5.61 -10.45 -3.05
CA ILE A 32 -6.39 -10.26 -1.83
C ILE A 32 -5.43 -9.90 -0.70
N VAL A 33 -5.67 -8.78 -0.03
CA VAL A 33 -4.86 -8.31 1.11
C VAL A 33 -5.76 -8.10 2.31
N HIS A 34 -5.54 -8.90 3.35
CA HIS A 34 -6.18 -8.73 4.65
C HIS A 34 -5.33 -7.79 5.52
N VAL A 35 -5.89 -6.64 5.87
CA VAL A 35 -5.24 -5.63 6.68
C VAL A 35 -5.83 -5.69 8.09
N VAL A 36 -4.95 -5.69 9.09
CA VAL A 36 -5.32 -5.56 10.51
C VAL A 36 -4.65 -4.29 11.04
N ASN A 37 -5.45 -3.35 11.53
CA ASN A 37 -4.94 -2.11 12.09
C ASN A 37 -4.54 -2.29 13.56
N ASN A 38 -3.30 -2.68 13.81
CA ASN A 38 -2.75 -2.82 15.17
C ASN A 38 -2.19 -1.50 15.75
N THR A 39 -2.66 -0.35 15.27
CA THR A 39 -2.25 0.97 15.77
C THR A 39 -3.40 1.65 16.52
N SER A 40 -3.15 2.84 17.08
CA SER A 40 -4.15 3.66 17.76
C SER A 40 -4.85 4.69 16.86
N LEU A 41 -4.50 4.75 15.57
CA LEU A 41 -5.03 5.74 14.62
C LEU A 41 -5.69 5.03 13.43
N ASN A 42 -6.53 5.77 12.70
CA ASN A 42 -7.23 5.24 11.54
C ASN A 42 -6.33 5.28 10.31
N HIS A 43 -6.43 4.25 9.46
CA HIS A 43 -5.63 4.12 8.25
C HIS A 43 -6.45 3.57 7.09
N THR A 44 -5.89 3.65 5.89
CA THR A 44 -6.31 2.89 4.71
C THR A 44 -5.07 2.42 3.97
N ILE A 45 -5.23 1.64 2.91
CA ILE A 45 -4.16 1.39 1.93
C ILE A 45 -4.68 1.76 0.55
N HIS A 46 -4.07 2.80 -0.04
CA HIS A 46 -4.24 3.12 -1.44
C HIS A 46 -3.18 2.41 -2.29
N TRP A 47 -3.63 1.86 -3.43
CA TRP A 47 -2.83 1.04 -4.34
C TRP A 47 -2.39 1.90 -5.53
N HIS A 48 -1.39 2.74 -5.31
CA HIS A 48 -0.99 3.77 -6.27
C HIS A 48 -0.58 3.17 -7.61
N GLY A 49 -1.42 3.43 -8.63
CA GLY A 49 -1.25 2.95 -10.00
C GLY A 49 -2.16 1.77 -10.35
N ILE A 50 -2.72 1.05 -9.39
CA ILE A 50 -3.72 0.02 -9.69
C ILE A 50 -5.02 0.72 -10.12
N TYR A 51 -5.54 0.38 -11.30
CA TYR A 51 -6.66 1.09 -11.91
C TYR A 51 -8.01 0.88 -11.21
N GLN A 52 -8.14 -0.18 -10.42
CA GLN A 52 -9.40 -0.54 -9.75
C GLN A 52 -10.61 -0.60 -10.72
N ILE A 53 -10.42 -1.19 -11.91
CA ILE A 53 -11.47 -1.26 -12.94
C ILE A 53 -12.69 -2.01 -12.37
N ASN A 54 -13.85 -1.34 -12.38
CA ASN A 54 -15.11 -1.82 -11.77
C ASN A 54 -14.99 -2.18 -10.28
N ASN A 55 -13.94 -1.73 -9.60
CA ASN A 55 -13.55 -2.17 -8.26
C ASN A 55 -13.10 -1.00 -7.35
N TRP A 56 -13.52 0.21 -7.69
CA TRP A 56 -13.11 1.48 -7.04
C TRP A 56 -13.26 1.51 -5.51
N ARG A 57 -14.16 0.70 -4.91
CA ARG A 57 -14.30 0.61 -3.44
C ARG A 57 -13.06 0.05 -2.73
N ASN A 58 -12.14 -0.57 -3.46
CA ASN A 58 -10.87 -1.06 -2.97
C ASN A 58 -9.72 -0.06 -3.16
N ASP A 59 -9.98 1.17 -3.62
CA ASP A 59 -8.95 2.15 -3.90
C ASP A 59 -8.31 2.76 -2.63
N GLY A 60 -8.93 2.61 -1.46
CA GLY A 60 -8.31 3.02 -0.19
C GLY A 60 -8.35 4.51 0.12
N VAL A 61 -9.23 5.30 -0.50
CA VAL A 61 -9.37 6.73 -0.20
C VAL A 61 -10.50 6.92 0.82
N PRO A 62 -10.21 7.39 2.04
CA PRO A 62 -11.22 7.58 3.09
C PRO A 62 -12.28 8.59 2.63
N GLU A 63 -13.55 8.32 2.96
CA GLU A 63 -14.74 9.14 2.64
C GLU A 63 -15.05 9.31 1.14
N VAL A 64 -14.21 8.76 0.26
CA VAL A 64 -14.44 8.72 -1.18
C VAL A 64 -14.78 7.32 -1.62
N THR A 65 -13.94 6.33 -1.31
CA THR A 65 -14.10 4.95 -1.75
C THR A 65 -14.47 3.98 -0.63
N GLN A 66 -14.12 4.31 0.60
CA GLN A 66 -14.43 3.54 1.80
C GLN A 66 -14.36 4.42 3.05
N ASN A 67 -14.83 3.90 4.19
CA ASN A 67 -14.46 4.45 5.49
C ASN A 67 -13.02 4.05 5.85
N ALA A 68 -12.36 4.83 6.70
CA ALA A 68 -11.06 4.46 7.23
C ALA A 68 -11.16 3.19 8.09
N ILE A 69 -10.09 2.40 8.10
CA ILE A 69 -9.94 1.22 8.95
C ILE A 69 -9.62 1.72 10.36
N GLU A 70 -10.55 1.58 11.30
CA GLU A 70 -10.36 2.11 12.64
C GLU A 70 -9.32 1.31 13.43
N ALA A 71 -8.89 1.85 14.57
CA ALA A 71 -7.95 1.16 15.47
C ALA A 71 -8.51 -0.20 15.92
N GLY A 72 -7.74 -1.27 15.72
CA GLY A 72 -8.14 -2.64 16.03
C GLY A 72 -9.02 -3.32 14.97
N GLU A 73 -9.47 -2.59 13.94
CA GLU A 73 -10.32 -3.16 12.90
C GLU A 73 -9.53 -3.89 11.81
N THR A 74 -10.27 -4.63 10.99
CA THR A 74 -9.75 -5.34 9.82
C THR A 74 -10.49 -4.93 8.56
N PHE A 75 -9.79 -4.90 7.44
CA PHE A 75 -10.38 -4.66 6.13
C PHE A 75 -9.71 -5.57 5.10
N THR A 76 -10.49 -6.04 4.13
CA THR A 76 -9.97 -6.86 3.04
C THR A 76 -10.04 -6.08 1.75
N TYR A 77 -8.87 -5.86 1.16
CA TYR A 77 -8.78 -5.37 -0.20
C TYR A 77 -8.76 -6.55 -1.16
N HIS A 78 -9.46 -6.40 -2.26
CA HIS A 78 -9.37 -7.29 -3.41
C HIS A 78 -9.17 -6.42 -4.65
N TRP A 79 -8.18 -6.72 -5.50
CA TRP A 79 -7.95 -6.00 -6.75
C TRP A 79 -7.21 -6.88 -7.75
N LYS A 80 -7.33 -6.55 -9.04
CA LYS A 80 -6.65 -7.26 -10.12
C LYS A 80 -5.41 -6.50 -10.57
N ALA A 81 -4.30 -7.20 -10.76
CA ALA A 81 -3.01 -6.63 -11.18
C ALA A 81 -3.00 -6.31 -12.68
N GLU A 82 -3.82 -5.35 -13.13
CA GLU A 82 -3.96 -5.01 -14.56
C GLU A 82 -2.88 -4.06 -15.07
N LYS A 83 -2.38 -3.16 -14.22
CA LYS A 83 -1.28 -2.26 -14.58
C LYS A 83 0.05 -2.93 -14.24
N THR A 84 0.93 -3.05 -15.22
CA THR A 84 2.28 -3.61 -15.07
C THR A 84 3.30 -2.55 -14.66
N GLY A 85 4.45 -3.01 -14.16
CA GLY A 85 5.60 -2.19 -13.82
C GLY A 85 5.76 -1.92 -12.31
N THR A 86 6.54 -0.89 -12.02
CA THR A 86 6.85 -0.47 -10.65
C THR A 86 5.75 0.44 -10.11
N LEU A 87 4.96 -0.10 -9.19
CA LEU A 87 3.88 0.57 -8.50
C LEU A 87 4.23 0.63 -7.01
N TRP A 88 3.32 1.13 -6.19
CA TRP A 88 3.52 1.21 -4.75
C TRP A 88 2.18 1.30 -4.03
N TYR A 89 2.20 1.10 -2.73
CA TYR A 89 1.04 1.32 -1.87
C TYR A 89 1.41 2.25 -0.73
N HIS A 90 0.43 2.99 -0.24
CA HIS A 90 0.62 3.90 0.89
C HIS A 90 -0.70 4.18 1.63
N CYS A 91 -0.60 4.70 2.85
CA CYS A 91 -1.79 5.17 3.56
C CYS A 91 -2.40 6.38 2.85
N HIS A 92 -3.74 6.51 2.86
CA HIS A 92 -4.44 7.66 2.29
C HIS A 92 -5.20 8.50 3.34
N VAL A 93 -5.00 8.19 4.63
CA VAL A 93 -5.43 9.03 5.76
C VAL A 93 -4.26 9.94 6.17
N ASN A 94 -4.52 11.22 6.46
CA ASN A 94 -3.52 12.19 6.96
C ASN A 94 -2.16 12.13 6.23
N VAL A 95 -2.21 12.08 4.90
CA VAL A 95 -1.07 11.68 4.04
C VAL A 95 0.19 12.52 4.25
N ASN A 96 0.04 13.80 4.56
CA ASN A 96 1.14 14.72 4.87
C ASN A 96 2.02 14.21 6.02
N GLU A 97 1.42 13.54 7.01
CA GLU A 97 2.14 12.93 8.12
C GLU A 97 2.39 11.44 7.88
N HIS A 98 1.33 10.66 7.58
CA HIS A 98 1.38 9.21 7.55
C HIS A 98 2.35 8.71 6.46
N VAL A 99 2.27 9.27 5.26
CA VAL A 99 3.18 8.94 4.15
C VAL A 99 4.48 9.73 4.29
N GLY A 100 4.38 11.03 4.57
CA GLY A 100 5.53 11.95 4.58
C GLY A 100 6.60 11.61 5.60
N ILE A 101 6.22 11.30 6.85
CA ILE A 101 7.16 11.11 7.96
C ILE A 101 6.92 9.85 8.80
N ARG A 102 5.77 9.16 8.67
CA ARG A 102 5.48 7.93 9.43
C ARG A 102 5.76 6.64 8.66
N GLY A 103 6.31 6.71 7.45
CA GLY A 103 6.78 5.54 6.73
C GLY A 103 5.68 4.60 6.22
N MET A 104 4.45 5.09 6.07
CA MET A 104 3.31 4.27 5.61
C MET A 104 3.32 4.07 4.10
N TRP A 105 4.31 3.33 3.59
CA TRP A 105 4.46 3.02 2.17
C TRP A 105 5.29 1.75 1.93
N GLY A 106 5.08 1.11 0.80
CA GLY A 106 5.86 -0.04 0.36
C GLY A 106 5.73 -0.29 -1.15
N PRO A 107 6.63 -1.08 -1.75
CA PRO A 107 6.68 -1.30 -3.18
C PRO A 107 5.69 -2.36 -3.66
N ILE A 108 5.17 -2.17 -4.86
CA ILE A 108 4.46 -3.20 -5.64
C ILE A 108 5.21 -3.38 -6.95
N VAL A 109 5.51 -4.62 -7.30
CA VAL A 109 6.03 -4.98 -8.62
C VAL A 109 5.00 -5.88 -9.30
N VAL A 110 4.55 -5.46 -10.47
CA VAL A 110 3.67 -6.26 -11.33
C VAL A 110 4.44 -6.64 -12.58
N ASP A 111 4.89 -7.88 -12.66
CA ASP A 111 5.61 -8.39 -13.83
C ASP A 111 4.65 -8.46 -15.03
N PRO A 112 4.98 -7.83 -16.17
CA PRO A 112 4.20 -8.00 -17.39
C PRO A 112 4.29 -9.44 -17.89
N LYS A 113 3.23 -9.94 -18.54
CA LYS A 113 3.27 -11.25 -19.21
C LYS A 113 4.32 -11.28 -20.32
N GLU A 114 4.47 -10.16 -21.01
CA GLU A 114 5.42 -9.95 -22.09
C GLU A 114 6.36 -8.80 -21.67
N PRO A 115 7.45 -9.09 -20.94
CA PRO A 115 8.41 -8.06 -20.57
C PRO A 115 9.07 -7.48 -21.82
N ALA A 116 9.22 -6.15 -21.83
CA ALA A 116 10.03 -5.49 -22.85
C ALA A 116 11.46 -6.03 -22.79
N GLU A 117 12.12 -6.10 -23.95
CA GLU A 117 13.55 -6.39 -23.97
C GLU A 117 14.27 -5.34 -23.12
N LEU A 118 15.19 -5.82 -22.27
CA LEU A 118 16.09 -4.92 -21.56
C LEU A 118 16.92 -4.19 -22.61
N GLU A 119 16.88 -2.86 -22.61
CA GLU A 119 17.90 -2.07 -23.29
C GLU A 119 19.21 -2.31 -22.53
N ILE A 120 20.09 -3.14 -23.09
CA ILE A 120 21.45 -3.42 -22.59
C ILE A 120 22.45 -2.57 -23.37
#